data_AF-A0A409XIV4-F1
#
_entry.id   AF-A0A409XIV4-F1
#
_cell.length_a   1.000
_cell.length_b   1.000
_cell.length_c   1.000
_cell.angle_alpha   90.00
_cell.angle_beta   90.00
_cell.angle_gamma   90.00
#
_symmetry.space_group_name_H-M   'P 1'
#
loop_
_entity.id
_entity.type
_entity.pdbx_description
1 polymer ?
#
loop_
_entity_poly.entity_id
_entity_poly.type
_entity_poly.pdbx_seq_one_letter_code
_entity_poly.pdbx_strand_id
1 'polypeptide(L)'
;CFDPDVSRPLLDLEVKFFNENRKWNVPVVAIFMKFDDLISQVWNRNNTPEQNIKHAVDTLQQKFELPLRSYQFPPQGYVQLEALDKNESDHQKQIEELIKQTAASMDDLALKMLFVSLQQNNLKICIEYAIKKYVIN
;
A
#
# COMPACT_ATOMS: atom_id res chain seq x y z
N CYS A 1 -1.15 -0.52 -8.52
CA CYS A 1 -1.33 -1.64 -7.57
C CYS A 1 -0.95 -2.93 -8.27
N PHE A 2 -0.45 -3.89 -7.50
CA PHE A 2 0.01 -5.20 -7.96
C PHE A 2 -0.75 -6.27 -7.20
N ASP A 3 -1.12 -7.36 -7.86
CA ASP A 3 -1.58 -8.59 -7.21
C ASP A 3 -0.38 -9.56 -7.25
N PRO A 4 0.36 -9.75 -6.13
CA PRO A 4 1.58 -10.55 -6.13
C PRO A 4 1.30 -12.01 -6.49
N ASP A 5 1.90 -12.46 -7.58
CA ASP A 5 1.89 -13.85 -8.02
C ASP A 5 3.34 -14.30 -8.20
N VAL A 6 3.76 -15.31 -7.43
CA VAL A 6 5.14 -15.80 -7.48
C VAL A 6 5.55 -16.38 -8.83
N SER A 7 4.57 -16.74 -9.67
CA SER A 7 4.77 -17.23 -11.04
C SER A 7 4.85 -16.11 -12.07
N ARG A 8 4.40 -14.89 -11.72
CA ARG A 8 4.38 -13.70 -12.59
C ARG A 8 4.72 -12.45 -11.78
N PRO A 9 5.98 -12.30 -11.37
CA PRO A 9 6.35 -11.27 -10.39
C PRO A 9 6.20 -9.84 -10.90
N LEU A 10 6.50 -9.54 -12.17
CA LEU A 10 6.20 -8.22 -12.75
C LEU A 10 5.78 -8.40 -14.22
N LEU A 11 4.73 -7.68 -14.61
CA LEU A 11 4.19 -7.66 -15.97
C LEU A 11 4.94 -6.63 -16.83
N ASP A 12 4.98 -6.84 -18.15
CA ASP A 12 5.63 -5.93 -19.10
C ASP A 12 5.12 -4.48 -19.00
N LEU A 13 3.84 -4.30 -18.67
CA LEU A 13 3.23 -2.98 -18.46
C LEU A 13 3.80 -2.26 -17.24
N GLU A 14 4.11 -2.99 -16.17
CA GLU A 14 4.68 -2.44 -14.94
C GLU A 14 6.13 -2.03 -15.18
N VAL A 15 6.90 -2.90 -15.84
CA VAL A 15 8.27 -2.60 -16.29
C VAL A 15 8.27 -1.33 -17.15
N LYS A 16 7.33 -1.24 -18.09
CA LYS A 16 7.19 -0.08 -18.97
C LYS A 16 6.82 1.18 -18.19
N PHE A 17 5.89 1.10 -17.22
CA PHE A 17 5.47 2.23 -16.40
C PHE A 17 6.65 2.88 -15.65
N PHE A 18 7.54 2.09 -15.05
CA PHE A 18 8.66 2.60 -14.24
C PHE A 18 9.94 2.91 -15.04
N ASN A 19 10.00 2.56 -16.33
CA ASN A 19 11.15 2.85 -17.20
C ASN A 19 10.81 3.80 -18.36
N GLU A 20 9.53 4.13 -18.57
CA GLU A 20 9.16 5.13 -19.55
C GLU A 20 9.61 6.52 -19.10
N ASN A 21 10.36 7.18 -19.99
CA ASN A 21 10.88 8.52 -19.77
C ASN A 21 9.72 9.53 -19.74
N ARG A 22 9.19 9.77 -18.55
CA ARG A 22 8.08 10.70 -18.29
C ARG A 22 8.55 11.71 -17.24
N LYS A 23 8.18 12.98 -17.42
CA LYS A 23 8.35 14.00 -16.38
C LYS A 23 7.28 13.78 -15.31
N TRP A 24 7.50 12.82 -14.43
CA TRP A 24 6.69 12.66 -13.24
C TRP A 24 7.14 13.67 -12.19
N ASN A 25 6.28 14.61 -11.83
CA ASN A 25 6.47 15.48 -10.66
C ASN A 25 5.65 14.97 -9.45
N VAL A 26 5.26 13.69 -9.47
CA VAL A 26 4.35 13.12 -8.45
C VAL A 26 4.99 11.85 -7.90
N PRO A 27 5.06 11.68 -6.57
CA PRO A 27 5.52 10.44 -5.96
C PRO A 27 4.55 9.29 -6.24
N VAL A 28 5.10 8.11 -6.46
CA VAL A 28 4.38 6.86 -6.69
C VAL A 28 4.59 5.92 -5.50
N VAL A 29 3.49 5.41 -4.97
CA VAL A 29 3.49 4.36 -3.95
C VAL A 29 3.11 3.04 -4.60
N ALA A 30 3.96 2.03 -4.46
CA ALA A 30 3.66 0.66 -4.86
C ALA A 30 2.74 0.00 -3.82
N ILE A 31 1.60 -0.51 -4.27
CA ILE A 31 0.61 -1.18 -3.41
C ILE A 31 0.52 -2.63 -3.85
N PHE A 32 0.91 -3.55 -2.98
CA PHE A 32 0.77 -4.99 -3.15
C PHE A 32 -0.52 -5.44 -2.48
N MET A 33 -1.52 -5.76 -3.29
CA MET A 33 -2.84 -6.22 -2.85
C MET A 33 -2.84 -7.72 -2.56
N LYS A 34 -3.82 -8.22 -1.79
CA LYS A 34 -4.01 -9.65 -1.53
C LYS A 34 -2.76 -10.36 -1.01
N PHE A 35 -2.06 -9.74 -0.06
CA PHE A 35 -0.87 -10.33 0.54
C PHE A 35 -1.16 -11.68 1.23
N ASP A 36 -2.39 -11.90 1.69
CA ASP A 36 -2.89 -13.16 2.21
C ASP A 36 -2.94 -14.29 1.15
N ASP A 37 -3.19 -13.95 -0.12
CA ASP A 37 -3.06 -14.92 -1.22
C ASP A 37 -1.58 -15.27 -1.45
N LEU A 38 -0.66 -14.30 -1.33
CA LEU A 38 0.77 -14.58 -1.44
C LEU A 38 1.24 -15.50 -0.32
N ILE A 39 0.81 -15.27 0.93
CA ILE A 39 1.08 -16.17 2.07
C ILE A 39 0.61 -17.59 1.73
N SER A 40 -0.58 -17.72 1.15
CA SER A 40 -1.14 -19.01 0.75
C SER A 40 -0.33 -19.69 -0.37
N GLN A 41 0.17 -18.92 -1.35
CA GLN A 41 0.99 -19.44 -2.46
C GLN A 41 2.33 -20.00 -1.99
N VAL A 42 2.98 -19.38 -1.00
CA VAL A 42 4.29 -19.80 -0.49
C VAL A 42 4.20 -20.64 0.79
N TRP A 43 3.00 -21.06 1.17
CA TRP A 43 2.77 -21.74 2.44
C TRP A 43 3.50 -23.07 2.53
N ASN A 44 4.21 -23.27 3.65
CA ASN A 44 4.82 -24.55 3.98
C ASN A 44 4.18 -25.14 5.25
N ARG A 45 3.67 -26.38 5.15
CA ARG A 45 3.02 -27.07 6.27
C ARG A 45 3.96 -27.39 7.43
N ASN A 46 5.27 -27.41 7.18
CA ASN A 46 6.29 -27.68 8.21
C ASN A 46 6.69 -26.42 8.99
N ASN A 47 6.25 -25.24 8.54
CA ASN A 47 6.53 -23.97 9.18
C ASN A 47 5.39 -23.53 10.11
N THR A 48 5.71 -22.73 11.12
CA THR A 48 4.70 -22.02 11.91
C THR A 48 4.05 -20.91 11.06
N PRO A 49 2.86 -20.41 11.44
CA PRO A 49 2.23 -19.28 10.75
C PRO A 49 3.15 -18.06 10.61
N GLU A 50 3.89 -17.71 11.66
CA GLU A 50 4.81 -16.56 11.66
C GLU A 50 5.97 -16.77 10.68
N GLN A 51 6.48 -18.00 10.59
CA GLN A 51 7.52 -18.35 9.62
C GLN A 51 7.01 -18.27 8.18
N ASN A 52 5.76 -18.69 7.92
CA ASN A 52 5.15 -18.56 6.60
C ASN A 52 4.88 -17.10 6.23
N ILE A 53 4.42 -16.27 7.18
CA ILE A 53 4.27 -14.82 6.97
C ILE A 53 5.62 -14.20 6.63
N LYS A 54 6.66 -14.51 7.42
CA LYS A 54 8.01 -14.00 7.14
C LYS A 54 8.51 -14.45 5.77
N HIS A 55 8.29 -15.70 5.39
CA HIS A 55 8.66 -16.21 4.09
C HIS A 55 7.93 -15.49 2.94
N ALA A 56 6.65 -15.15 3.13
CA ALA A 56 5.89 -14.35 2.16
C ALA A 56 6.44 -12.93 2.03
N VAL A 57 6.79 -12.28 3.15
CA VAL A 57 7.43 -10.95 3.15
C VAL A 57 8.77 -11.01 2.41
N ASP A 58 9.63 -11.98 2.74
CA ASP A 58 10.92 -12.17 2.08
C ASP A 58 10.74 -12.42 0.58
N THR A 59 9.74 -13.22 0.21
CA THR A 59 9.41 -13.50 -1.20
C THR A 59 8.95 -12.23 -1.92
N LEU A 60 8.07 -11.44 -1.31
CA LEU A 60 7.60 -10.17 -1.87
C LEU A 60 8.78 -9.21 -2.10
N GLN A 61 9.64 -9.06 -1.09
CA GLN A 61 10.80 -8.17 -1.18
C GLN A 61 11.75 -8.60 -2.31
N GLN A 62 12.08 -9.89 -2.37
CA GLN A 62 13.04 -10.40 -3.35
C GLN A 62 12.50 -10.39 -4.78
N LYS A 63 11.23 -10.79 -4.96
CA LYS A 63 10.65 -10.94 -6.31
C LYS A 63 10.00 -9.68 -6.86
N PHE A 64 9.62 -8.72 -6.01
CA PHE A 64 8.87 -7.54 -6.43
C PHE A 64 9.57 -6.24 -6.04
N GLU A 65 9.81 -6.02 -4.74
CA GLU A 65 10.35 -4.72 -4.29
C GLU A 65 11.77 -4.45 -4.81
N LEU A 66 12.68 -5.43 -4.72
CA LEU A 66 14.06 -5.27 -5.20
C LEU A 66 14.12 -4.97 -6.71
N PRO A 67 13.40 -5.70 -7.58
CA PRO A 67 13.28 -5.33 -8.99
C PRO A 67 12.71 -3.91 -9.20
N LEU A 68 11.65 -3.53 -8.49
CA LEU A 68 11.04 -2.20 -8.62
C LEU A 68 12.02 -1.07 -8.27
N ARG A 69 12.86 -1.27 -7.25
CA ARG A 69 13.90 -0.31 -6.84
C ARG A 69 15.00 -0.12 -7.89
N SER A 70 15.15 -1.06 -8.82
CA SER A 70 16.19 -1.01 -9.85
C SER A 70 15.77 -0.26 -11.13
N TYR A 71 14.49 0.09 -11.26
CA TYR A 71 13.97 0.80 -12.42
C TYR A 71 14.36 2.28 -12.44
N GLN A 72 14.26 2.89 -13.63
CA GLN A 72 14.67 4.28 -13.85
C GLN A 72 13.90 5.27 -12.98
N PHE A 73 12.62 5.02 -12.74
CA PHE A 73 11.74 5.82 -11.90
C PHE A 73 11.10 4.93 -10.82
N PRO A 74 11.82 4.56 -9.75
CA PRO A 74 11.32 3.60 -8.77
C PRO A 74 10.20 4.22 -7.90
N PRO A 75 9.31 3.39 -7.32
CA PRO A 75 8.38 3.83 -6.29
C PRO A 75 9.11 4.43 -5.07
N GLN A 76 8.54 5.49 -4.50
CA GLN A 76 9.02 6.18 -3.29
C GLN A 76 8.50 5.53 -2.00
N GLY A 77 7.47 4.69 -2.10
CA GLY A 77 6.89 3.95 -0.97
C GLY A 77 6.34 2.60 -1.40
N TYR A 78 6.22 1.69 -0.43
CA TYR A 78 5.73 0.32 -0.64
C TYR A 78 4.73 0.00 0.48
N VAL A 79 3.56 -0.51 0.10
CA VAL A 79 2.46 -0.85 1.02
C VAL A 79 1.97 -2.25 0.70
N GLN A 80 1.77 -3.05 1.75
CA GLN A 80 1.19 -4.38 1.65
C GLN A 80 -0.22 -4.34 2.21
N LEU A 81 -1.19 -4.79 1.41
CA LEU A 81 -2.60 -4.86 1.77
C LEU A 81 -3.07 -6.33 1.63
N GLU A 82 -3.82 -6.80 2.60
CA GLU A 82 -4.58 -8.05 2.54
C GLU A 82 -5.86 -7.86 1.72
N ALA A 83 -6.59 -8.94 1.45
CA ALA A 83 -7.88 -8.87 0.78
C ALA A 83 -8.86 -7.93 1.51
N LEU A 84 -9.42 -6.98 0.76
CA LEU A 84 -10.35 -5.95 1.26
C LEU A 84 -11.80 -6.45 1.43
N ASP A 85 -12.03 -7.77 1.42
CA ASP A 85 -13.33 -8.38 1.63
C ASP A 85 -13.49 -8.98 3.05
N LYS A 86 -12.42 -9.01 3.84
CA LYS A 86 -12.39 -9.53 5.22
C LYS A 86 -12.48 -8.38 6.23
N ASN A 87 -13.60 -8.30 6.95
CA ASN A 87 -13.90 -7.48 8.14
C ASN A 87 -13.48 -5.98 8.13
N GLU A 88 -14.44 -5.09 8.40
CA GLU A 88 -14.25 -3.61 8.42
C GLU A 88 -13.08 -3.11 9.29
N SER A 89 -12.79 -3.76 10.43
CA SER A 89 -11.72 -3.34 11.34
C SER A 89 -10.32 -3.49 10.73
N ASP A 90 -10.12 -4.48 9.87
CA ASP A 90 -8.84 -4.74 9.22
C ASP A 90 -8.64 -3.81 8.02
N HIS A 91 -9.74 -3.35 7.40
CA HIS A 91 -9.68 -2.30 6.36
C HIS A 91 -9.19 -0.97 6.94
N GLN A 92 -9.68 -0.56 8.11
CA GLN A 92 -9.31 0.75 8.65
C GLN A 92 -7.81 0.85 8.97
N LYS A 93 -7.21 -0.20 9.53
CA LYS A 93 -5.76 -0.26 9.79
C LYS A 93 -4.93 -0.20 8.51
N GLN A 94 -5.38 -0.93 7.48
CA GLN A 94 -4.75 -0.96 6.18
C GLN A 94 -4.80 0.39 5.45
N ILE A 95 -5.93 1.09 5.52
CA ILE A 95 -6.09 2.44 4.99
C ILE A 95 -5.23 3.44 5.77
N GLU A 96 -5.15 3.32 7.09
CA GLU A 96 -4.29 4.17 7.92
C GLU A 96 -2.81 4.05 7.49
N GLU A 97 -2.32 2.83 7.28
CA GLU A 97 -0.95 2.62 6.81
C GLU A 97 -0.71 3.21 5.42
N LEU A 98 -1.66 3.02 4.49
CA LEU A 98 -1.58 3.62 3.15
C LEU A 98 -1.49 5.16 3.21
N ILE A 99 -2.28 5.80 4.07
CA ILE A 99 -2.27 7.27 4.27
C ILE A 99 -0.89 7.72 4.80
N LYS A 100 -0.35 7.02 5.80
CA LYS A 100 0.97 7.33 6.39
C LYS A 100 2.09 7.19 5.36
N GLN A 101 2.12 6.08 4.61
CA GLN A 101 3.13 5.85 3.58
C GLN A 101 3.02 6.84 2.43
N THR A 102 1.80 7.21 2.04
CA THR A 102 1.57 8.27 1.05
C THR A 102 2.17 9.59 1.50
N ALA A 103 1.90 10.03 2.74
CA ALA A 103 2.48 11.26 3.29
C ALA A 103 4.02 11.18 3.46
N ALA A 104 4.56 10.00 3.75
CA ALA A 104 6.00 9.77 3.87
C ALA A 104 6.72 9.85 2.51
N SER A 105 6.06 9.40 1.44
CA SER A 105 6.61 9.40 0.07
C SER A 105 6.63 10.77 -0.63
N MET A 106 6.00 11.80 -0.02
CA MET A 106 5.96 13.16 -0.56
C MET A 106 7.18 13.98 -0.13
N ASP A 107 8.05 14.30 -1.09
CA ASP A 107 9.22 15.16 -0.87
C ASP A 107 8.88 16.66 -0.84
N ASP A 108 7.80 17.07 -1.53
CA ASP A 108 7.34 18.46 -1.54
C ASP A 108 6.58 18.79 -0.24
N LEU A 109 7.14 19.72 0.54
CA LEU A 109 6.59 20.13 1.83
C LEU A 109 5.18 20.74 1.69
N ALA A 110 4.93 21.54 0.64
CA ALA A 110 3.64 22.18 0.45
C ALA A 110 2.57 21.14 0.09
N LEU A 111 2.89 20.18 -0.77
CA LEU A 111 2.00 19.07 -1.12
C LEU A 111 1.71 18.17 0.09
N LYS A 112 2.72 17.88 0.90
CA LYS A 112 2.58 17.11 2.14
C LYS A 112 1.69 17.83 3.16
N MET A 113 1.90 19.13 3.36
CA MET A 113 1.04 19.93 4.25
C MET A 113 -0.41 19.97 3.74
N LEU A 114 -0.61 20.17 2.43
CA LEU A 114 -1.93 20.12 1.81
C LEU A 114 -2.62 18.77 2.07
N PHE A 115 -1.92 17.66 1.86
CA PHE A 115 -2.43 16.32 2.12
C PHE A 115 -2.84 16.13 3.58
N VAL A 116 -1.99 16.52 4.53
CA VAL A 116 -2.29 16.43 5.98
C VAL A 116 -3.48 17.30 6.35
N SER A 117 -3.58 18.52 5.83
CA SER A 117 -4.72 19.41 6.09
C SER A 117 -6.04 18.84 5.56
N LEU A 118 -6.03 18.15 4.42
CA LEU A 118 -7.21 17.44 3.91
C LEU A 118 -7.66 16.33 4.88
N GLN A 119 -6.72 15.56 5.44
CA GLN A 119 -7.05 14.53 6.43
C GLN A 119 -7.64 15.14 7.72
N GLN A 120 -7.10 16.27 8.18
CA GLN A 120 -7.64 17.00 9.34
C GLN A 120 -9.05 17.54 9.09
N ASN A 121 -9.30 18.09 7.91
CA ASN A 121 -10.63 18.57 7.51
C ASN A 121 -11.64 17.42 7.46
N ASN A 122 -11.26 16.28 6.88
CA ASN A 122 -12.12 15.09 6.84
C ASN A 122 -12.49 14.64 8.27
N LEU A 123 -11.52 14.58 9.18
CA LEU A 123 -11.78 14.24 10.59
C LEU A 123 -12.76 15.23 11.25
N LYS A 124 -12.58 16.53 11.03
CA LYS A 124 -13.49 17.56 11.53
C LYS A 124 -14.92 17.34 11.02
N ILE A 125 -15.09 17.10 9.72
CA ILE A 125 -16.41 16.83 9.11
C ILE A 125 -17.03 15.56 9.70
N CYS A 126 -16.25 14.50 9.89
CA CYS A 126 -16.72 13.26 10.52
C CYS A 126 -17.23 13.48 11.94
N ILE A 127 -16.51 14.28 12.74
CA ILE A 127 -16.92 14.65 14.11
C ILE A 127 -18.21 15.47 14.08
N GLU A 128 -18.29 16.49 13.22
CA GLU A 128 -19.50 17.32 13.07
C GLU A 128 -20.72 16.47 12.69
N TYR A 129 -20.55 15.52 11.76
CA TYR A 129 -21.60 14.60 11.36
C TYR A 129 -22.03 13.69 12.52
N ALA A 130 -21.07 13.11 13.25
CA ALA A 130 -21.36 12.26 14.41
C ALA A 130 -22.15 13.04 15.49
N ILE A 131 -21.73 14.27 15.82
CA ILE A 131 -22.46 15.11 16.79
C ILE A 131 -23.89 15.37 16.30
N LYS A 132 -24.09 15.78 15.05
CA LYS A 132 -25.43 16.02 14.50
C LYS A 132 -26.31 14.78 14.57
N LYS A 133 -25.75 13.59 14.29
CA LYS A 133 -26.48 12.32 14.27
C LYS A 133 -26.91 11.84 15.66
N TYR A 134 -26.12 12.10 16.71
CA TYR A 134 -26.34 11.52 18.05
C TYR A 134 -26.76 12.53 19.13
N VAL A 135 -26.51 13.83 18.94
CA VAL A 135 -26.80 14.89 19.93
C VAL A 135 -27.98 15.76 19.52
N ILE A 136 -28.27 15.89 18.22
CA ILE A 136 -29.36 16.74 17.68
C ILE A 136 -30.51 15.87 17.14
N ASN A 137 -30.80 14.76 17.82
CA ASN A 137 -32.09 14.05 17.68
C ASN A 137 -33.07 14.61 18.72
#